data_AF-A0A2A2XZZ3-F1
#
_entry.id   AF-A0A2A2XZZ3-F1
#
_cell.length_a   1.000
_cell.length_b   1.000
_cell.length_c   1.000
_cell.angle_alpha   90.00
_cell.angle_beta   90.00
_cell.angle_gamma   90.00
#
_symmetry.space_group_name_H-M   'P 1'
#
loop_
_entity.id
_entity.type
_entity.pdbx_description
1 polymer ?
#
loop_
_entity_poly.entity_id
_entity_poly.type
_entity_poly.pdbx_seq_one_letter_code
_entity_poly.pdbx_strand_id
1 'polypeptide(L)' 'MAFLHTLRLGFLALRAVLLLAAAGLCLYGFIAAREPGVSSYWRVGYLAGMVLALALLWNVWRAYRQLPKA' A
#
# COMPACT_ATOMS: atom_id res chain seq x y z
N MET A 1 21.40 -0.11 -20.98
CA MET A 1 20.94 0.48 -19.70
C MET A 1 19.42 0.68 -19.61
N ALA A 2 18.68 0.85 -20.71
CA ALA A 2 17.22 1.08 -20.70
C ALA A 2 16.37 -0.08 -20.11
N PHE A 3 16.72 -1.34 -20.40
CA PHE A 3 15.96 -2.53 -19.93
C PHE A 3 15.84 -2.63 -18.40
N LEU A 4 16.93 -2.35 -17.69
CA LEU A 4 16.97 -2.33 -16.22
C LEU A 4 16.10 -1.20 -15.62
N HIS A 5 15.96 -0.07 -16.33
CA HIS A 5 15.07 1.02 -15.91
C HIS A 5 13.61 0.65 -16.06
N THR A 6 13.22 0.06 -17.19
CA THR A 6 11.84 -0.41 -17.43
C THR A 6 11.42 -1.47 -16.41
N LEU A 7 12.30 -2.43 -16.11
CA LEU A 7 12.04 -3.44 -15.08
C LEU A 7 11.87 -2.83 -13.68
N ARG A 8 12.73 -1.87 -13.30
CA ARG A 8 12.63 -1.16 -12.02
C ARG A 8 11.32 -0.39 -11.90
N LEU A 9 10.94 0.34 -12.95
CA LEU A 9 9.67 1.07 -13.00
C LEU A 9 8.46 0.13 -12.92
N GLY A 10 8.48 -0.97 -13.68
CA GLY A 10 7.42 -1.98 -13.65
C GLY A 10 7.24 -2.60 -12.26
N PHE A 11 8.33 -2.97 -11.59
CA PHE A 11 8.26 -3.50 -10.23
C PHE A 11 7.76 -2.46 -9.22
N LEU A 12 8.14 -1.19 -9.39
CA LEU A 12 7.72 -0.10 -8.53
C LEU A 12 6.22 0.21 -8.69
N ALA A 13 5.72 0.15 -9.92
CA ALA A 13 4.29 0.26 -10.24
C ALA A 13 3.50 -0.91 -9.65
N LEU A 14 3.97 -2.15 -9.82
CA LEU A 14 3.34 -3.34 -9.23
C LEU A 14 3.25 -3.22 -7.70
N ARG A 15 4.34 -2.79 -7.04
CA ARG A 15 4.34 -2.53 -5.59
C ARG A 15 3.30 -1.50 -5.19
N ALA A 16 3.19 -0.39 -5.91
CA ALA A 16 2.21 0.64 -5.63
C ALA A 16 0.77 0.09 -5.72
N VAL A 17 0.47 -0.68 -6.78
CA VAL A 17 -0.84 -1.32 -6.97
C VAL A 17 -1.16 -2.29 -5.83
N LEU A 18 -0.22 -3.15 -5.45
CA LEU A 18 -0.41 -4.10 -4.35
C LEU A 18 -0.64 -3.40 -3.01
N LEU A 19 0.09 -2.31 -2.73
CA LEU A 19 -0.10 -1.52 -1.50
C LEU A 19 -1.45 -0.79 -1.48
N LEU A 20 -1.90 -0.28 -2.63
CA LEU A 20 -3.24 0.31 -2.77
C LEU A 20 -4.34 -0.74 -2.57
N ALA A 21 -4.19 -1.94 -3.15
CA ALA A 21 -5.12 -3.04 -2.94
C ALA A 21 -5.16 -3.47 -1.46
N ALA A 22 -4.00 -3.55 -0.80
CA ALA A 22 -3.93 -3.84 0.63
C ALA A 22 -4.60 -2.77 1.49
N ALA A 23 -4.41 -1.48 1.17
CA ALA A 23 -5.09 -0.39 1.85
C ALA A 23 -6.62 -0.45 1.64
N GLY A 24 -7.07 -0.76 0.42
CA GLY A 24 -8.49 -0.97 0.11
C GLY A 24 -9.09 -2.15 0.87
N LEU A 25 -8.36 -3.26 0.97
CA LEU A 25 -8.78 -4.43 1.76
C LEU A 25 -8.87 -4.10 3.26
N CYS A 26 -7.92 -3.32 3.80
CA CYS A 26 -7.97 -2.86 5.18
C CYS A 26 -9.18 -1.95 5.42
N LEU A 27 -9.49 -1.05 4.49
CA LEU A 27 -10.67 -0.20 4.58
C LEU A 27 -11.96 -1.02 4.58
N TYR A 28 -12.06 -2.01 3.68
CA TYR A 28 -13.18 -2.94 3.66
C TYR A 28 -13.31 -3.70 4.99
N GLY A 29 -12.21 -4.27 5.49
CA GLY A 29 -12.18 -4.97 6.78
C GLY A 29 -12.55 -4.08 7.96
N PHE A 30 -12.14 -2.80 7.94
CA PHE A 30 -12.52 -1.82 8.96
C PHE A 30 -14.03 -1.53 8.97
N ILE A 31 -14.65 -1.46 7.78
CA ILE A 31 -16.09 -1.26 7.63
C ILE A 31 -16.85 -2.52 8.06
N ALA A 32 -16.41 -3.70 7.62
CA ALA A 32 -17.00 -4.98 8.00
C ALA A 32 -16.91 -5.22 9.52
N ALA A 33 -15.79 -4.84 10.16
CA ALA A 33 -15.62 -4.95 11.60
C ALA A 33 -16.49 -3.97 12.43
N ARG A 34 -17.42 -3.23 11.81
CA ARG A 34 -18.49 -2.50 12.52
C ARG A 34 -19.70 -3.37 12.87
N GLU A 35 -19.75 -4.62 12.39
CA GLU A 35 -20.82 -5.54 12.70
C GLU A 35 -20.90 -5.84 14.22
N PRO A 36 -22.10 -5.92 14.79
CA PRO A 36 -22.29 -6.21 16.21
C PRO A 36 -21.74 -7.62 16.54
N GLY A 37 -20.89 -7.71 17.55
CA GLY A 37 -20.21 -8.96 17.95
C GLY A 37 -18.75 -9.07 17.49
N VAL A 38 -18.28 -8.17 16.61
CA VAL A 38 -16.87 -8.12 16.21
C VAL A 38 -16.05 -7.30 17.21
N SER A 39 -14.93 -7.86 17.67
CA SER A 39 -14.05 -7.18 18.61
C SER A 39 -13.47 -5.89 18.01
N SER A 40 -13.46 -4.82 18.82
CA SER A 40 -12.89 -3.51 18.45
C SER A 40 -11.40 -3.57 18.11
N TYR A 41 -10.67 -4.60 18.57
CA TYR A 41 -9.26 -4.83 18.19
C TYR A 41 -9.06 -5.03 16.68
N TRP A 42 -10.02 -5.64 15.99
CA TRP A 42 -9.94 -5.82 14.54
C TRP A 42 -9.93 -4.49 13.80
N ARG A 43 -10.73 -3.52 14.27
CA ARG A 43 -10.78 -2.17 13.69
C ARG A 43 -9.43 -1.46 13.85
N VAL A 44 -8.79 -1.59 15.01
CA VAL A 44 -7.45 -1.05 15.24
C VAL A 44 -6.42 -1.72 14.33
N GLY A 45 -6.50 -3.05 14.18
CA GLY A 45 -5.62 -3.81 13.29
C GLY A 45 -5.74 -3.37 11.83
N TYR A 46 -6.97 -3.24 11.31
CA TYR A 46 -7.20 -2.75 9.95
C TYR A 46 -6.75 -1.30 9.76
N LEU A 47 -6.96 -0.43 10.76
CA LEU A 47 -6.49 0.95 10.71
C LEU A 47 -4.96 1.00 10.67
N ALA A 48 -4.28 0.23 11.52
CA ALA A 48 -2.82 0.15 11.55
C ALA A 48 -2.26 -0.41 10.23
N GLY A 49 -2.90 -1.45 9.68
CA GLY A 49 -2.55 -2.03 8.37
C GLY A 49 -2.69 -1.02 7.23
N MET A 50 -3.77 -0.21 7.24
CA MET A 50 -3.98 0.85 6.26
C MET A 50 -2.92 1.95 6.37
N VAL A 51 -2.60 2.41 7.59
CA VAL A 51 -1.56 3.42 7.82
C VAL A 51 -0.19 2.90 7.35
N LEU A 52 0.14 1.64 7.64
CA LEU A 52 1.37 1.02 7.19
C LEU A 52 1.43 0.93 5.66
N ALA A 53 0.35 0.50 4.99
CA ALA A 53 0.28 0.42 3.53
C ALA A 53 0.51 1.80 2.89
N LEU A 54 -0.09 2.86 3.44
CA LEU A 54 0.10 4.23 2.96
C LEU A 54 1.53 4.75 3.21
N ALA A 55 2.12 4.46 4.37
CA ALA A 55 3.51 4.81 4.66
C ALA A 55 4.50 4.13 3.71
N LEU A 56 4.25 2.86 3.38
CA LEU A 56 5.03 2.12 2.38
C LEU A 56 4.81 2.66 0.96
N LEU A 57 3.58 3.06 0.62
CA LEU A 57 3.27 3.69 -0.67
C LEU A 57 4.00 5.03 -0.81
N TRP A 58 4.08 5.80 0.26
CA TRP A 58 4.88 7.01 0.31
C TRP A 58 6.38 6.72 0.09
N ASN A 59 6.90 5.64 0.67
CA ASN A 59 8.28 5.21 0.41
C ASN A 59 8.51 4.82 -1.06
N VAL A 60 7.55 4.15 -1.68
CA VAL A 60 7.57 3.83 -3.11
C VAL A 60 7.61 5.11 -3.94
N TRP A 61 6.79 6.11 -3.61
CA TRP A 61 6.82 7.42 -4.26
C TRP A 61 8.16 8.14 -4.11
N ARG A 62 8.75 8.13 -2.90
CA ARG A 62 10.09 8.71 -2.68
C ARG A 62 11.16 8.01 -3.52
N ALA A 63 11.13 6.68 -3.59
CA ALA A 63 12.04 5.90 -4.41
C ALA A 63 11.88 6.23 -5.90
N TYR A 64 10.65 6.42 -6.38
CA TYR A 64 10.40 6.90 -7.75
C TYR A 64 11.03 8.26 -8.02
N ARG A 65 10.87 9.24 -7.11
CA ARG A 65 11.44 10.58 -7.29
C ARG A 65 12.97 10.62 -7.28
N GLN A 66 13.60 9.63 -6.66
CA GLN A 66 15.07 9.49 -6.64
C GLN A 66 15.62 8.81 -7.89
N LEU A 67 14.77 8.24 -8.75
CA LEU A 67 15.23 7.67 -10.01
C LEU A 67 15.75 8.81 -10.89
N PRO A 68 16.96 8.68 -11.47
CA PRO A 68 17.45 9.63 -12.45
C PRO A 68 16.46 9.66 -13.63
N LYS A 69 15.97 10.85 -13.97
CA LYS A 69 15.18 11.04 -15.19
C LYS A 69 16.11 10.81 -16.36
N ALA A 70 15.84 9.75 -17.13
CA ALA A 70 16.54 9.45 -18.37
C ALA A 70 16.27 10.54 -19.42
#